data_AF-A0A496N899-F1
#
_entry.id   AF-A0A496N899-F1
#
_cell.length_a   1.000
_cell.length_b   1.000
_cell.length_c   1.000
_cell.angle_alpha   90.00
_cell.angle_beta   90.00
_cell.angle_gamma   90.00
#
_symmetry.space_group_name_H-M   'P 1'
#
loop_
_entity.id
_entity.type
_entity.pdbx_description
1 polymer ?
#
loop_
_entity_poly.entity_id
_entity_poly.type
_entity_poly.pdbx_seq_one_letter_code
_entity_poly.pdbx_strand_id
1 'polypeptide(L)' 'MRLIPLNNEQQVSRWAARHIADRINHFKPTAERPFVLGLPTGGTPLKTYQELIKLNQA' A
#
# COMPACT_ATOMS: atom_id res chain seq x y z
N MET A 1 16.55 6.29 2.49
CA MET A 1 15.49 6.35 3.53
C MET A 1 14.73 7.66 3.38
N ARG A 2 13.39 7.68 3.45
CA ARG A 2 12.57 8.89 3.35
C ARG A 2 11.62 8.94 4.56
N LEU A 3 11.58 10.06 5.27
CA LEU A 3 10.64 10.31 6.37
C LEU A 3 9.47 11.16 5.88
N ILE A 4 8.24 10.77 6.21
CA ILE A 4 7.02 11.49 5.85
C ILE A 4 6.17 11.62 7.11
N PRO A 5 6.19 12.78 7.79
CA PRO A 5 5.38 13.00 8.97
C PRO A 5 3.91 13.17 8.57
N LEU A 6 3.04 12.38 9.19
CA LEU A 6 1.60 12.41 8.98
C LEU A 6 0.90 12.55 10.33
N ASN A 7 -0.21 13.27 10.35
CA ASN A 7 -0.81 13.74 11.60
C ASN A 7 -1.68 12.68 12.29
N ASN A 8 -2.10 11.63 11.57
CA ASN A 8 -2.95 10.58 12.11
C ASN A 8 -2.82 9.28 11.30
N GLU A 9 -3.31 8.19 11.90
CA GLU A 9 -3.25 6.84 11.33
C GLU A 9 -3.97 6.72 9.98
N GLN A 10 -5.06 7.46 9.77
CA GLN A 10 -5.81 7.43 8.50
C GLN A 10 -5.00 8.03 7.35
N GLN A 11 -4.21 9.07 7.62
CA GLN A 11 -3.28 9.62 6.64
C GLN A 11 -2.16 8.62 6.34
N VAL A 12 -1.64 7.95 7.36
CA VAL A 12 -0.60 6.90 7.20
C VAL A 12 -1.11 5.77 6.31
N SER A 13 -2.29 5.23 6.59
CA SER A 13 -2.85 4.11 5.81
C SER A 13 -3.12 4.50 4.36
N ARG A 14 -3.70 5.69 4.12
CA ARG A 14 -3.94 6.21 2.77
C ARG A 14 -2.66 6.44 1.99
N TRP A 15 -1.65 7.03 2.64
CA TRP A 15 -0.37 7.29 2.01
C TRP A 15 0.34 5.97 1.65
N ALA A 16 0.40 5.03 2.59
CA ALA A 16 1.01 3.73 2.37
C ALA A 16 0.29 2.93 1.27
N ALA A 17 -1.04 2.92 1.27
CA ALA A 17 -1.83 2.23 0.25
C ALA A 17 -1.58 2.80 -1.16
N ARG A 18 -1.60 4.14 -1.30
CA ARG A 18 -1.28 4.79 -2.57
C ARG A 18 0.15 4.50 -3.00
N HIS A 19 1.12 4.59 -2.08
CA HIS A 19 2.51 4.29 -2.41
C HIS A 19 2.68 2.85 -2.92
N ILE A 20 2.03 1.88 -2.28
CA ILE A 20 2.07 0.47 -2.71
C ILE A 20 1.42 0.32 -4.10
N ALA A 21 0.22 0.87 -4.30
CA ALA A 21 -0.49 0.81 -5.58
C ALA A 21 0.33 1.44 -6.72
N ASP A 22 0.92 2.63 -6.47
CA ASP A 22 1.80 3.30 -7.43
C ASP A 22 3.00 2.41 -7.76
N ARG A 23 3.63 1.78 -6.76
CA ARG A 23 4.77 0.88 -6.99
C ARG A 23 4.40 -0.35 -7.80
N ILE A 24 3.22 -0.93 -7.57
CA ILE A 24 2.69 -2.05 -8.37
C ILE A 24 2.49 -1.59 -9.82
N ASN A 25 1.81 -0.47 -10.03
CA ASN A 25 1.51 0.06 -11.36
C ASN A 25 2.78 0.43 -12.15
N HIS A 26 3.77 1.03 -11.50
CA HIS A 26 5.06 1.35 -12.12
C HIS A 26 5.88 0.10 -12.45
N PHE A 27 5.77 -0.96 -11.63
CA PHE A 27 6.47 -2.22 -11.87
C PHE A 27 5.90 -3.00 -13.06
N LYS A 28 4.61 -2.82 -13.38
CA LYS A 28 3.90 -3.53 -14.46
C LYS A 28 4.05 -5.05 -14.35
N PRO A 29 3.55 -5.68 -13.27
CA PRO A 29 3.70 -7.11 -13.06
C PRO A 29 3.05 -7.91 -14.19
N THR A 30 3.69 -9.03 -14.53
CA THR A 30 3.15 -10.04 -15.46
C THR A 30 3.05 -11.39 -14.74
N ALA A 31 2.48 -12.40 -15.41
CA ALA A 31 2.41 -13.75 -14.84
C ALA A 31 3.82 -14.35 -14.62
N GLU A 32 4.77 -14.04 -15.50
CA GLU A 32 6.16 -14.51 -15.44
C GLU A 32 6.99 -13.68 -14.45
N ARG A 33 6.58 -12.43 -14.18
CA ARG A 33 7.25 -11.51 -13.25
C ARG A 33 6.22 -10.84 -12.33
N PRO A 34 5.69 -11.55 -11.33
CA PRO A 34 4.71 -11.00 -10.41
C PRO A 34 5.35 -9.97 -9.46
N PHE A 35 4.52 -9.04 -8.97
CA PHE A 35 4.93 -8.14 -7.89
C PHE A 35 4.77 -8.87 -6.56
N VAL A 36 5.87 -9.13 -5.86
CA VAL A 36 5.85 -9.80 -4.56
C VAL A 36 5.78 -8.74 -3.45
N LEU A 37 4.70 -8.76 -2.68
CA LEU A 37 4.49 -7.86 -1.54
C LEU A 37 4.48 -8.67 -0.23
N GLY A 38 5.41 -8.37 0.67
CA GLY A 38 5.39 -8.92 2.04
C GLY A 38 4.34 -8.21 2.89
N LEU A 39 3.44 -8.97 3.51
CA LEU A 39 2.34 -8.44 4.32
C LEU A 39 2.66 -8.58 5.81
N PRO A 40 3.06 -7.50 6.51
CA PRO A 40 3.20 -7.53 7.97
C PRO A 40 1.84 -7.59 8.69
N THR A 41 1.87 -8.02 9.94
CA THR A 41 0.69 -8.06 10.82
C THR A 41 0.65 -6.86 11.78
N GLY A 42 -0.53 -6.60 12.36
CA GLY A 42 -0.75 -5.53 13.34
C GLY A 42 -1.87 -4.56 12.96
N GLY A 43 -2.28 -3.71 13.91
CA GLY A 43 -3.36 -2.75 13.71
C GLY A 43 -3.05 -1.70 12.64
N THR A 44 -1.80 -1.24 12.58
CA THR A 44 -1.37 -0.24 11.59
C THR A 44 -1.41 -0.78 10.14
N PRO A 45 -0.81 -1.94 9.81
CA PRO A 45 -0.95 -2.53 8.48
C PRO A 45 -2.40 -2.87 8.08
N LEU A 46 -3.25 -3.27 9.04
CA LEU A 46 -4.65 -3.60 8.75
C LEU A 46 -5.41 -2.44 8.08
N LYS A 47 -5.24 -1.21 8.57
CA LYS A 47 -5.86 -0.02 7.96
C LYS A 47 -5.33 0.24 6.56
N THR A 48 -4.05 0.00 6.30
CA THR A 48 -3.45 0.11 4.96
C THR A 48 -4.10 -0.87 3.99
N TYR A 49 -4.34 -2.11 4.41
CA TYR A 49 -4.99 -3.12 3.56
C TYR A 49 -6.44 -2.75 3.24
N GLN A 50 -7.18 -2.20 4.20
CA GLN A 50 -8.53 -1.69 3.96
C GLN A 50 -8.53 -0.57 2.90
N GLU A 51 -7.57 0.36 2.96
CA GLU A 51 -7.46 1.42 1.96
C GLU A 51 -7.00 0.88 0.58
N LEU A 52 -6.10 -0.11 0.54
CA LEU A 52 -5.72 -0.79 -0.71
C LEU A 52 -6.92 -1.47 -1.40
N ILE A 53 -7.75 -2.17 -0.62
CA ILE A 53 -8.97 -2.79 -1.13
C ILE A 53 -9.90 -1.73 -1.72
N LYS A 54 -10.12 -0.61 -1.02
CA LYS A 54 -10.94 0.51 -1.52
C LYS A 54 -10.40 1.09 -2.83
N LEU A 55 -9.08 1.16 -3.02
CA LEU A 55 -8.47 1.67 -4.26
C LEU A 55 -8.67 0.73 -5.45
N ASN A 56 -8.87 -0.58 -5.21
CA ASN A 56 -9.02 -1.59 -6.25
C ASN A 56 -10.49 -1.98 -6.51
N GLN A 57 -11.41 -1.59 -5.63
CA GLN A 57 -12.86 -1.75 -5.83
C GLN A 57 -13.37 -0.59 -6.70
N ALA A 58 -13.25 -0.75 -8.02
CA ALA A 58 -13.95 0.07 -9.02
C ALA A 58 -15.27 -0.61 -9.43
#